data_AF-A0A948E2K0-F1
#
_entry.id   AF-A0A948E2K0-F1
#
_cell.length_a   1.000
_cell.length_b   1.000
_cell.length_c   1.000
_cell.angle_alpha   90.00
_cell.angle_beta   90.00
_cell.angle_gamma   90.00
#
_symmetry.space_group_name_H-M   'P 1'
#
loop_
_entity.id
_entity.type
_entity.pdbx_description
1 polymer ?
#
loop_
_entity_poly.entity_id
_entity_poly.type
_entity_poly.pdbx_seq_one_letter_code
_entity_poly.pdbx_strand_id
1 'polypeptide(L)'
;MARLLLFISFLLVVPVSVSHAGSLKKAKENFEAGQALFGAGEFKKAAVRFLEAWKEKPMAAFLYNAAVCYEKIEDYELAKKYFIEYISAAPKARNVSSIQARIRLLDKLIKIKKESVGKKPDGKTPDVKKPDGKTPDVKKPDGKTPDVKKPDGKTPDVKKPDGKTPDVKKPDGKTPDVKKPDGKTPDVKKPDGKTPDVKKPVIILPPIETQSVVSVSCDPPGAELYLNDEKNMLGKTPWEGSIPKGKHIIIFKHKGFQTVKKEISVTSNRFMEIFVSLTKDTNLAWVQISTDVPDAFIYPGSKKTGPIGKTPWSGFLKPGAHKLLIYREGYDEIYKDIVVKVGESNQFNYNLKKTPISFISVFGKNVRNASVKIDGRTICVAPCLKIPVKSGKHRMRISKKGMKSVEKGIDLEPGDHKNYNVTLNSAPNRTGAITAYVIGLGSIGGAVWLGGLSKKMEDDYKKDIQNGVPVYSNDSRLQDGKIYSIAANALYGVSALAFVIAIYRTFADSGPDSTIDQTINIGTTSVGITPYFSGESSGVSLTVKF
;
A
#
# COMPACT_ATOMS: atom_id res chain seq x y z
N MET A 1 5.38 64.84 -5.63
CA MET A 1 6.38 63.75 -5.70
C MET A 1 5.69 62.43 -5.34
N ALA A 2 5.10 61.73 -6.32
CA ALA A 2 4.57 60.37 -6.12
C ALA A 2 5.12 59.49 -7.25
N ARG A 3 5.98 58.53 -6.90
CA ARG A 3 6.67 57.63 -7.82
C ARG A 3 5.72 56.51 -8.28
N LEU A 4 5.44 56.50 -9.57
CA LEU A 4 4.76 55.43 -10.29
C LEU A 4 5.77 54.29 -10.55
N LEU A 5 5.62 53.14 -9.89
CA LEU A 5 6.41 51.94 -10.15
C LEU A 5 5.67 51.06 -11.17
N LEU A 6 6.11 51.15 -12.43
CA LEU A 6 5.69 50.31 -13.55
C LEU A 6 6.48 48.99 -13.49
N PHE A 7 5.85 47.91 -13.01
CA PHE A 7 6.40 46.56 -13.15
C PHE A 7 6.08 46.02 -14.55
N ILE A 8 7.01 46.17 -15.48
CA ILE A 8 6.98 45.50 -16.77
C ILE A 8 7.46 44.06 -16.55
N SER A 9 6.52 43.12 -16.46
CA SER A 9 6.83 41.69 -16.50
C SER A 9 7.07 41.28 -17.96
N PHE A 10 8.34 41.14 -18.33
CA PHE A 10 8.75 40.52 -19.59
C PHE A 10 8.52 39.01 -19.46
N LEU A 11 7.38 38.52 -19.95
CA LEU A 11 7.12 37.10 -20.12
C LEU A 11 7.97 36.63 -21.32
N LEU A 12 9.18 36.14 -21.05
CA LEU A 12 10.04 35.53 -22.05
C LEU A 12 9.43 34.17 -22.45
N VAL A 13 8.56 34.15 -23.45
CA VAL A 13 8.09 32.91 -24.09
C VAL A 13 9.22 32.38 -24.94
N VAL A 14 10.05 31.51 -24.37
CA VAL A 14 11.00 30.72 -25.16
C VAL A 14 10.18 29.65 -25.90
N PRO A 15 10.23 29.55 -27.24
CA PRO A 15 9.52 28.52 -27.97
C PRO A 15 10.24 27.17 -27.79
N VAL A 16 9.86 26.43 -26.75
CA VAL A 16 10.37 25.07 -26.47
C VAL A 16 9.96 24.06 -27.57
N SER A 17 9.02 24.41 -28.44
CA SER A 17 8.42 23.48 -29.41
C SER A 17 9.30 23.18 -30.64
N VAL A 18 10.19 24.08 -31.06
CA VAL A 18 10.94 23.93 -32.33
C VAL A 18 12.19 23.05 -32.16
N SER A 19 12.89 23.14 -31.02
CA SER A 19 14.09 22.34 -30.74
C SER A 19 13.79 20.85 -30.48
N HIS A 20 12.60 20.56 -29.95
CA HIS A 20 12.17 19.20 -29.66
C HIS A 20 11.86 18.38 -30.93
N ALA A 21 11.24 19.01 -31.93
CA ALA A 21 10.93 18.34 -33.19
C ALA A 21 12.20 18.04 -34.02
N GLY A 22 13.17 18.97 -34.02
CA GLY A 22 14.44 18.79 -34.74
C GLY A 22 15.32 17.66 -34.18
N SER A 23 15.41 17.53 -32.86
CA SER A 23 16.18 16.45 -32.20
C SER A 23 15.54 15.07 -32.40
N LEU A 24 14.21 14.97 -32.36
CA LEU A 24 13.50 13.72 -32.63
C LEU A 24 13.72 13.24 -34.07
N LYS A 25 13.68 14.15 -35.04
CA LYS A 25 13.93 13.83 -36.45
C LYS A 25 15.33 13.26 -36.67
N LYS A 26 16.37 13.90 -36.13
CA LYS A 26 17.75 13.41 -36.23
C LYS A 26 17.96 12.08 -35.51
N ALA A 27 17.33 11.90 -34.35
CA ALA A 27 17.39 10.62 -33.64
C ALA A 27 16.74 9.49 -34.46
N LYS A 28 15.62 9.77 -35.14
CA LYS A 28 14.95 8.83 -36.05
C LYS A 28 15.83 8.47 -37.24
N GLU A 29 16.43 9.45 -37.92
CA GLU A 29 17.35 9.23 -39.05
C GLU A 29 18.52 8.32 -38.66
N ASN A 30 19.17 8.62 -37.52
CA ASN A 30 20.26 7.79 -36.99
C ASN A 30 19.78 6.39 -36.59
N PHE A 31 18.60 6.29 -35.99
CA PHE A 31 18.04 5.00 -35.62
C PHE A 31 17.80 4.14 -36.86
N GLU A 32 17.08 4.65 -37.87
CA GLU A 32 16.78 3.97 -39.14
C GLU A 32 18.05 3.53 -39.87
N ALA A 33 19.08 4.39 -39.91
CA ALA A 33 20.40 4.03 -40.44
C ALA A 33 21.04 2.87 -39.65
N GLY A 34 20.95 2.90 -38.32
CA GLY A 34 21.40 1.80 -37.46
C GLY A 34 20.64 0.50 -37.72
N GLN A 35 19.34 0.57 -38.02
CA GLN A 35 18.53 -0.61 -38.35
C GLN A 35 18.95 -1.24 -39.67
N ALA A 36 19.19 -0.41 -40.70
CA ALA A 36 19.65 -0.87 -42.00
C ALA A 36 21.00 -1.59 -41.87
N LEU A 37 21.95 -1.00 -41.13
CA LEU A 37 23.26 -1.59 -40.85
C LEU A 37 23.14 -2.88 -40.03
N PHE A 38 22.22 -2.93 -39.06
CA PHE A 38 21.96 -4.12 -38.27
C PHE A 38 21.43 -5.27 -39.13
N GLY A 39 20.49 -4.99 -40.04
CA GLY A 39 19.98 -5.96 -41.01
C GLY A 39 21.04 -6.45 -41.98
N ALA A 40 22.01 -5.60 -42.33
CA ALA A 40 23.16 -5.94 -43.18
C ALA A 40 24.28 -6.72 -42.45
N GLY A 41 24.14 -7.00 -41.15
CA GLY A 41 25.17 -7.66 -40.34
C GLY A 41 26.36 -6.75 -39.94
N GLU A 42 26.30 -5.47 -40.27
CA GLU A 42 27.30 -4.45 -39.94
C GLU A 42 27.11 -3.91 -38.51
N PHE A 43 27.15 -4.82 -37.53
CA PHE A 43 26.75 -4.54 -36.14
C PHE A 43 27.58 -3.42 -35.47
N LYS A 44 28.89 -3.33 -35.76
CA LYS A 44 29.73 -2.25 -35.20
C LYS A 44 29.26 -0.87 -35.67
N LYS A 45 28.96 -0.72 -36.96
CA LYS A 45 28.43 0.54 -37.52
C LYS A 45 27.02 0.81 -37.01
N ALA A 46 26.19 -0.23 -36.89
CA ALA A 46 24.84 -0.13 -36.32
C ALA A 46 24.87 0.40 -34.88
N ALA A 47 25.79 -0.11 -34.05
CA ALA A 47 25.97 0.35 -32.67
C ALA A 47 26.28 1.86 -32.62
N VAL A 48 27.19 2.34 -33.47
CA VAL A 48 27.53 3.77 -33.56
C VAL A 48 26.30 4.60 -33.92
N ARG A 49 25.52 4.18 -34.91
CA ARG A 49 24.28 4.88 -35.30
C ARG A 49 23.24 4.92 -34.18
N PHE A 50 23.07 3.83 -33.43
CA PHE A 50 22.20 3.85 -32.25
C PHE A 50 22.70 4.79 -31.16
N LEU A 51 24.02 4.88 -30.94
CA LEU A 51 24.60 5.83 -29.99
C LEU A 51 24.50 7.29 -30.48
N GLU A 52 24.58 7.54 -31.78
CA GLU A 52 24.28 8.85 -32.38
C GLU A 52 22.81 9.23 -32.18
N ALA A 53 21.89 8.29 -32.38
CA ALA A 53 20.48 8.51 -32.06
C ALA A 53 20.27 8.84 -30.57
N TRP A 54 21.00 8.18 -29.67
CA TRP A 54 20.98 8.49 -28.24
C TRP A 54 21.53 9.87 -27.91
N LYS A 55 22.58 10.33 -28.59
CA LYS A 55 23.13 11.69 -28.42
C LYS A 55 22.12 12.76 -28.85
N GLU A 56 21.41 12.52 -29.94
CA GLU A 56 20.36 13.44 -30.42
C GLU A 56 19.15 13.44 -29.48
N LYS A 57 18.75 12.26 -29.00
CA LYS A 57 17.62 12.08 -28.08
C LYS A 57 17.88 10.93 -27.10
N PRO A 58 18.16 11.21 -25.80
CA PRO A 58 18.52 10.18 -24.82
C PRO A 58 17.38 9.21 -24.46
N MET A 59 17.13 8.21 -25.31
CA MET A 59 16.19 7.12 -25.03
C MET A 59 16.93 5.83 -24.68
N ALA A 60 16.54 5.17 -23.60
CA ALA A 60 17.21 3.96 -23.11
C ALA A 60 17.25 2.83 -24.17
N ALA A 61 16.23 2.73 -25.03
CA ALA A 61 16.17 1.72 -26.10
C ALA A 61 17.36 1.81 -27.08
N PHE A 62 17.92 3.00 -27.31
CA PHE A 62 19.09 3.17 -28.17
C PHE A 62 20.35 2.53 -27.56
N LEU A 63 20.56 2.72 -26.24
CA LEU A 63 21.66 2.08 -25.50
C LEU A 63 21.51 0.55 -25.51
N TYR A 64 20.28 0.07 -25.33
CA TYR A 64 19.95 -1.35 -25.42
C TYR A 64 20.31 -1.93 -26.79
N ASN A 65 19.91 -1.25 -27.88
CA ASN A 65 20.19 -1.71 -29.24
C ASN A 65 21.70 -1.68 -29.55
N ALA A 66 22.42 -0.67 -29.08
CA ALA A 66 23.88 -0.62 -29.19
C ALA A 66 24.54 -1.80 -28.43
N ALA A 67 24.08 -2.11 -27.21
CA ALA A 67 24.58 -3.24 -26.43
C ALA A 67 24.37 -4.58 -27.16
N VAL A 68 23.19 -4.78 -27.76
CA VAL A 68 22.89 -5.97 -28.59
C VAL A 68 23.85 -6.08 -29.79
N CYS A 69 24.16 -4.97 -30.45
CA CYS A 69 25.13 -4.96 -31.55
C CYS A 69 26.55 -5.35 -31.08
N TYR A 70 27.03 -4.79 -29.97
CA TYR A 70 28.34 -5.12 -29.42
C TYR A 70 28.45 -6.58 -28.99
N GLU A 71 27.37 -7.13 -28.46
CA GLU A 71 27.32 -8.53 -28.09
C GLU A 71 27.41 -9.46 -29.31
N LYS A 72 26.76 -9.11 -30.42
CA LYS A 72 26.80 -9.88 -31.68
C LYS A 72 28.19 -9.94 -32.31
N ILE A 73 29.07 -8.99 -32.01
CA ILE A 73 30.48 -8.98 -32.45
C ILE A 73 31.44 -9.42 -31.33
N GLU A 74 30.91 -9.97 -30.24
CA GLU A 74 31.65 -10.47 -29.08
C GLU A 74 32.52 -9.41 -28.38
N ASP A 75 32.16 -8.14 -28.50
CA ASP A 75 32.70 -7.05 -27.69
C ASP A 75 31.95 -6.98 -26.37
N TYR A 76 32.20 -7.97 -25.52
CA TYR A 76 31.47 -8.17 -24.28
C TYR A 76 31.66 -7.03 -23.27
N GLU A 77 32.77 -6.31 -23.32
CA GLU A 77 33.03 -5.15 -22.45
C GLU A 77 32.13 -3.98 -22.82
N LEU A 78 32.02 -3.64 -24.12
CA LEU A 78 31.09 -2.61 -24.57
C LEU A 78 29.63 -3.03 -24.43
N ALA A 79 29.31 -4.29 -24.72
CA ALA A 79 27.96 -4.83 -24.49
C ALA A 79 27.55 -4.68 -23.01
N LYS A 80 28.42 -5.09 -22.08
CA LYS A 80 28.19 -4.94 -20.64
C LYS A 80 28.02 -3.47 -20.25
N LYS A 81 28.91 -2.58 -20.72
CA LYS A 81 28.85 -1.13 -20.45
C LYS A 81 27.48 -0.57 -20.82
N TYR A 82 27.05 -0.78 -22.05
CA TYR A 82 25.79 -0.19 -22.53
C TYR A 82 24.55 -0.86 -21.94
N PHE A 83 24.60 -2.13 -21.54
CA PHE A 83 23.52 -2.73 -20.73
C PHE A 83 23.43 -2.14 -19.32
N ILE A 84 24.56 -1.76 -18.70
CA ILE A 84 24.56 -1.05 -17.42
C ILE A 84 23.97 0.35 -17.60
N GLU A 85 24.41 1.09 -18.63
CA GLU A 85 23.85 2.41 -18.94
C GLU A 85 22.34 2.35 -19.24
N TYR A 86 21.88 1.31 -19.93
CA TYR A 86 20.46 1.03 -20.14
C TYR A 86 19.69 0.87 -18.82
N ILE A 87 20.18 0.04 -17.89
CA ILE A 87 19.54 -0.18 -16.59
C ILE A 87 19.52 1.13 -15.78
N SER A 88 20.61 1.90 -15.82
CA SER A 88 20.69 3.21 -15.16
C SER A 88 19.68 4.21 -15.73
N ALA A 89 19.49 4.22 -17.06
CA ALA A 89 18.54 5.10 -17.72
C ALA A 89 17.08 4.66 -17.53
N ALA A 90 16.81 3.36 -17.35
CA ALA A 90 15.46 2.80 -17.22
C ALA A 90 15.37 1.71 -16.13
N PRO A 91 15.54 2.07 -14.84
CA PRO A 91 15.63 1.08 -13.74
C PRO A 91 14.32 0.33 -13.47
N LYS A 92 13.20 0.83 -13.97
CA LYS A 92 11.86 0.21 -13.85
C LYS A 92 11.43 -0.54 -15.12
N ALA A 93 12.31 -0.70 -16.13
CA ALA A 93 11.96 -1.43 -17.34
C ALA A 93 11.69 -2.91 -17.03
N ARG A 94 10.70 -3.51 -17.71
CA ARG A 94 10.22 -4.88 -17.43
C ARG A 94 11.31 -5.97 -17.60
N ASN A 95 12.33 -5.70 -18.40
CA ASN A 95 13.42 -6.61 -18.74
C ASN A 95 14.70 -6.38 -17.89
N VAL A 96 14.69 -5.50 -16.88
CA VAL A 96 15.89 -5.22 -16.06
C VAL A 96 16.49 -6.51 -15.48
N SER A 97 15.65 -7.39 -14.92
CA SER A 97 16.12 -8.67 -14.35
C SER A 97 16.76 -9.59 -15.38
N SER A 98 16.24 -9.64 -16.62
CA SER A 98 16.85 -10.45 -17.68
C SER A 98 18.21 -9.88 -18.12
N ILE A 99 18.34 -8.55 -18.15
CA ILE A 99 19.60 -7.89 -18.53
C ILE A 99 20.65 -8.01 -17.42
N GLN A 100 20.26 -7.93 -16.15
CA GLN A 100 21.16 -8.26 -15.04
C GLN A 100 21.67 -9.71 -15.09
N ALA A 101 20.80 -10.67 -15.44
CA ALA A 101 21.23 -12.05 -15.67
C ALA A 101 22.21 -12.14 -16.84
N ARG A 102 21.96 -11.41 -17.93
CA ARG A 102 22.83 -11.36 -19.11
C ARG A 102 24.19 -10.76 -18.82
N ILE A 103 24.26 -9.66 -18.05
CA ILE A 103 25.53 -9.05 -17.60
C ILE A 103 26.40 -10.05 -16.85
N ARG A 104 25.80 -10.89 -15.98
CA ARG A 104 26.54 -11.95 -15.27
C ARG A 104 27.13 -13.01 -16.22
N LEU A 105 26.48 -13.28 -17.35
CA LEU A 105 27.02 -14.17 -18.38
C LEU A 105 28.15 -13.49 -19.15
N LEU A 106 27.98 -12.20 -19.50
CA LEU A 106 29.03 -11.40 -20.13
C LEU A 106 30.28 -11.33 -19.25
N ASP A 107 30.15 -11.17 -17.93
CA ASP A 107 31.29 -11.19 -16.99
C ASP A 107 32.09 -12.49 -17.08
N LYS A 108 31.41 -13.63 -17.16
CA LYS A 108 32.06 -14.93 -17.33
C LYS A 108 32.75 -15.03 -18.69
N LEU A 109 32.12 -14.55 -19.76
CA LEU A 109 32.71 -14.55 -21.11
C LEU A 109 33.93 -13.64 -21.22
N ILE A 110 33.89 -12.46 -20.60
CA ILE A 110 35.02 -11.53 -20.48
C ILE A 110 36.19 -12.22 -19.78
N LYS A 111 35.93 -12.88 -18.64
CA LYS A 111 36.94 -13.64 -17.90
C LYS A 111 37.55 -14.74 -18.76
N ILE A 112 36.71 -15.54 -19.42
CA ILE A 112 37.15 -16.62 -20.32
C ILE A 112 38.02 -16.08 -21.47
N LYS A 113 37.63 -14.95 -22.09
CA LYS A 113 38.34 -14.32 -23.20
C LYS A 113 39.71 -13.80 -22.74
N LYS A 114 39.79 -13.20 -21.55
CA LYS A 114 41.04 -12.76 -20.92
C LYS A 114 41.97 -13.93 -20.59
N GLU A 115 41.44 -15.02 -20.05
CA GLU A 115 42.21 -16.24 -19.75
C GLU A 115 42.70 -16.97 -21.01
N SER A 116 41.95 -16.92 -22.12
CA SER A 116 42.39 -17.50 -23.40
C SER A 116 43.51 -16.72 -24.09
N VAL A 117 43.64 -15.42 -23.81
CA VAL A 117 44.71 -14.57 -24.38
C VAL A 117 46.01 -14.66 -23.56
N GLY A 118 45.95 -15.10 -22.30
CA GLY A 118 47.10 -15.23 -21.39
C GLY A 118 47.92 -16.52 -21.50
N LYS A 119 47.53 -17.51 -22.32
CA LYS A 119 48.31 -18.73 -22.57
C LYS A 119 49.14 -18.59 -23.86
N LYS A 120 50.45 -18.36 -23.71
CA LYS A 120 51.45 -18.44 -24.79
C LYS A 120 51.54 -19.90 -25.29
N PRO A 121 51.50 -20.19 -26.61
CA PRO A 121 51.72 -21.54 -27.12
C PRO A 121 53.23 -21.84 -27.16
N ASP A 122 53.66 -22.94 -26.52
CA ASP A 122 54.98 -23.52 -26.74
C ASP A 122 55.04 -24.16 -28.13
N GLY A 123 56.12 -23.85 -28.84
CA GLY A 123 56.30 -24.16 -30.25
C GLY A 123 56.44 -25.65 -30.55
N LYS A 124 55.83 -26.05 -31.66
CA LYS A 124 56.41 -26.93 -32.69
C LYS A 124 55.65 -26.71 -33.99
N THR A 125 56.34 -26.16 -34.98
CA THR A 125 55.95 -26.13 -36.40
C THR A 125 55.85 -27.56 -36.95
N PRO A 126 54.84 -27.83 -37.79
CA PRO A 126 55.11 -28.48 -39.07
C PRO A 126 54.65 -27.63 -40.25
N ASP A 127 55.27 -27.94 -41.39
CA ASP A 127 55.39 -27.21 -42.64
C ASP A 127 54.13 -26.63 -43.30
N VAL A 128 54.40 -25.56 -44.05
CA VAL A 128 53.53 -24.88 -45.00
C VAL A 128 53.19 -25.78 -46.20
N LYS A 129 51.90 -25.86 -46.56
CA LYS A 129 51.48 -26.00 -47.97
C LYS A 129 50.46 -24.89 -48.30
N LYS A 130 50.86 -24.04 -49.24
CA LYS A 130 50.10 -22.93 -49.85
C LYS A 130 48.90 -23.45 -50.66
N PRO A 131 47.79 -22.72 -50.74
CA PRO A 131 46.58 -23.11 -51.47
C PRO A 131 46.67 -22.80 -52.98
N ASP A 132 46.12 -23.69 -53.81
CA ASP A 132 45.76 -23.37 -55.19
C ASP A 132 44.27 -23.01 -55.26
N GLY A 133 43.98 -21.82 -55.76
CA GLY A 133 42.63 -21.32 -55.97
C GLY A 133 41.97 -21.92 -57.21
N LYS A 134 40.64 -21.92 -57.22
CA LYS A 134 39.78 -21.76 -58.40
C LYS A 134 38.36 -21.42 -57.94
N THR A 135 37.87 -20.28 -58.42
CA THR A 135 36.47 -19.83 -58.41
C THR A 135 35.58 -20.79 -59.19
N PRO A 136 34.29 -20.92 -58.82
CA PRO A 136 33.26 -21.25 -59.81
C PRO A 136 32.16 -20.19 -59.92
N ASP A 137 31.81 -19.94 -61.18
CA ASP A 137 30.81 -19.01 -61.70
C ASP A 137 29.35 -19.30 -61.34
N VAL A 138 28.59 -18.22 -61.45
CA VAL A 138 27.12 -18.09 -61.38
C VAL A 138 26.42 -18.88 -62.49
N LYS A 139 25.31 -19.55 -62.17
CA LYS A 139 24.20 -19.80 -63.12
C LYS A 139 22.83 -19.77 -62.43
N LYS A 140 21.94 -18.94 -62.99
CA LYS A 140 20.50 -18.77 -62.74
C LYS A 140 19.71 -20.03 -63.10
N PRO A 141 18.50 -20.22 -62.54
CA PRO A 141 17.42 -20.80 -63.34
C PRO A 141 16.14 -19.94 -63.35
N ASP A 142 15.55 -19.88 -64.55
CA ASP A 142 14.24 -19.33 -64.89
C ASP A 142 13.08 -20.22 -64.40
N GLY A 143 11.90 -19.61 -64.23
CA GLY A 143 10.72 -20.22 -63.63
C GLY A 143 9.82 -21.05 -64.55
N LYS A 144 8.72 -21.53 -63.95
CA LYS A 144 7.43 -21.87 -64.55
C LYS A 144 6.38 -22.04 -63.43
N THR A 145 5.23 -21.39 -63.58
CA THR A 145 3.97 -21.64 -62.84
C THR A 145 3.35 -22.97 -63.30
N PRO A 146 2.48 -23.60 -62.47
CA PRO A 146 1.05 -23.57 -62.84
C PRO A 146 0.02 -23.58 -61.67
N ASP A 147 -1.06 -22.84 -61.94
CA ASP A 147 -2.49 -23.09 -61.74
C ASP A 147 -3.22 -23.22 -60.38
N VAL A 148 -4.35 -22.50 -60.39
CA VAL A 148 -5.43 -22.38 -59.43
C VAL A 148 -6.35 -23.61 -59.46
N LYS A 149 -6.77 -24.10 -58.29
CA LYS A 149 -8.05 -24.80 -58.09
C LYS A 149 -8.63 -24.48 -56.71
N LYS A 150 -9.82 -23.86 -56.70
CA LYS A 150 -10.77 -23.83 -55.57
C LYS A 150 -11.69 -25.06 -55.70
N PRO A 151 -12.16 -25.65 -54.58
CA PRO A 151 -13.61 -25.78 -54.46
C PRO A 151 -14.15 -25.45 -53.04
N ASP A 152 -15.46 -25.20 -53.03
CA ASP A 152 -16.30 -24.71 -51.94
C ASP A 152 -16.66 -25.75 -50.85
N GLY A 153 -16.91 -25.21 -49.65
CA GLY A 153 -18.04 -25.49 -48.73
C GLY A 153 -18.45 -26.91 -48.34
N LYS A 154 -18.50 -27.17 -47.02
CA LYS A 154 -19.68 -27.66 -46.26
C LYS A 154 -19.37 -27.83 -44.76
N THR A 155 -20.27 -27.34 -43.90
CA THR A 155 -20.42 -27.71 -42.47
C THR A 155 -20.97 -29.14 -42.32
N PRO A 156 -20.72 -29.81 -41.17
CA PRO A 156 -21.85 -30.24 -40.34
C PRO A 156 -21.64 -30.18 -38.81
N ASP A 157 -22.77 -30.28 -38.11
CA ASP A 157 -23.09 -30.06 -36.69
C ASP A 157 -22.45 -30.95 -35.60
N VAL A 158 -22.32 -30.33 -34.42
CA VAL A 158 -22.57 -30.73 -33.01
C VAL A 158 -22.62 -32.22 -32.61
N LYS A 159 -21.84 -32.59 -31.57
CA LYS A 159 -22.29 -33.38 -30.38
C LYS A 159 -21.32 -33.32 -29.17
N LYS A 160 -21.89 -33.05 -27.99
CA LYS A 160 -21.33 -33.14 -26.62
C LYS A 160 -21.27 -34.62 -26.15
N PRO A 161 -20.41 -35.03 -25.19
CA PRO A 161 -20.79 -35.13 -23.76
C PRO A 161 -19.62 -34.75 -22.78
N ASP A 162 -19.83 -34.00 -21.69
CA ASP A 162 -20.22 -34.40 -20.32
C ASP A 162 -19.34 -35.42 -19.59
N GLY A 163 -18.74 -34.98 -18.47
CA GLY A 163 -18.85 -35.74 -17.20
C GLY A 163 -17.58 -36.07 -16.39
N LYS A 164 -17.51 -35.42 -15.22
CA LYS A 164 -17.11 -35.93 -13.88
C LYS A 164 -15.65 -35.83 -13.39
N THR A 165 -15.51 -35.05 -12.31
CA THR A 165 -14.55 -35.14 -11.19
C THR A 165 -14.80 -36.39 -10.31
N PRO A 166 -13.79 -36.87 -9.54
CA PRO A 166 -13.75 -36.57 -8.09
C PRO A 166 -12.33 -36.49 -7.44
N ASP A 167 -12.07 -35.36 -6.79
CA ASP A 167 -11.75 -35.08 -5.38
C ASP A 167 -11.02 -36.06 -4.38
N VAL A 168 -10.26 -35.41 -3.47
CA VAL A 168 -9.82 -35.77 -2.08
C VAL A 168 -8.52 -36.58 -1.83
N LYS A 169 -7.48 -36.00 -1.16
CA LYS A 169 -7.18 -36.10 0.32
C LYS A 169 -5.73 -35.66 0.69
N LYS A 170 -5.62 -34.84 1.75
CA LYS A 170 -4.38 -34.49 2.49
C LYS A 170 -4.06 -35.55 3.56
N PRO A 171 -2.80 -35.67 4.03
CA PRO A 171 -2.58 -35.74 5.47
C PRO A 171 -1.45 -34.84 6.01
N ASP A 172 -1.62 -34.47 7.29
CA ASP A 172 -0.71 -33.69 8.15
C ASP A 172 0.29 -34.57 8.91
N GLY A 173 1.48 -34.01 9.19
CA GLY A 173 2.14 -34.02 10.52
C GLY A 173 2.97 -35.24 10.99
N LYS A 174 4.27 -35.02 11.22
CA LYS A 174 5.00 -35.11 12.52
C LYS A 174 6.51 -35.42 12.34
N THR A 175 7.34 -34.69 13.08
CA THR A 175 8.77 -34.95 13.34
C THR A 175 8.97 -36.09 14.35
N PRO A 176 10.15 -36.75 14.32
CA PRO A 176 10.95 -36.87 15.55
C PRO A 176 12.46 -36.60 15.38
N ASP A 177 13.07 -36.15 16.48
CA ASP A 177 14.46 -35.74 16.70
C ASP A 177 15.47 -36.90 16.89
N VAL A 178 16.71 -36.61 16.44
CA VAL A 178 18.06 -36.91 17.00
C VAL A 178 18.48 -38.34 17.39
N LYS A 179 19.57 -38.81 16.75
CA LYS A 179 20.75 -39.41 17.44
C LYS A 179 22.01 -39.41 16.55
N LYS A 180 23.08 -38.78 17.05
CA LYS A 180 24.47 -38.81 16.54
C LYS A 180 25.10 -40.19 16.79
N PRO A 181 26.06 -40.63 15.96
CA PRO A 181 27.28 -41.20 16.54
C PRO A 181 28.57 -40.57 16.01
N ASP A 182 29.55 -40.51 16.93
CA ASP A 182 30.91 -40.01 16.76
C ASP A 182 31.79 -40.90 15.87
N GLY A 183 32.83 -40.26 15.33
CA GLY A 183 33.64 -40.77 14.25
C GLY A 183 34.72 -41.78 14.59
N LYS A 184 35.33 -42.31 13.52
CA LYS A 184 36.67 -42.89 13.45
C LYS A 184 37.16 -42.74 12.00
N THR A 185 38.26 -42.01 11.81
CA THR A 185 39.05 -41.98 10.58
C THR A 185 39.81 -43.30 10.40
N PRO A 186 39.94 -43.78 9.16
CA PRO A 186 41.16 -44.49 8.75
C PRO A 186 41.85 -43.85 7.54
N ASP A 187 43.16 -44.06 7.53
CA ASP A 187 44.21 -43.39 6.76
C ASP A 187 44.13 -43.43 5.23
N VAL A 188 44.79 -42.40 4.69
CA VAL A 188 45.12 -42.14 3.29
C VAL A 188 45.94 -43.28 2.67
N LYS A 189 45.47 -43.78 1.52
CA LYS A 189 46.33 -44.33 0.45
C LYS A 189 45.96 -43.69 -0.88
N LYS A 190 46.90 -42.92 -1.43
CA LYS A 190 46.85 -42.32 -2.77
C LYS A 190 47.10 -43.41 -3.83
N PRO A 191 46.31 -43.44 -4.93
CA PRO A 191 46.84 -43.88 -6.22
C PRO A 191 46.93 -42.70 -7.19
N ASP A 192 48.03 -42.64 -7.92
CA ASP A 192 48.37 -41.60 -8.87
C ASP A 192 47.49 -41.60 -10.13
N GLY A 193 47.03 -40.39 -10.50
CA GLY A 193 47.29 -39.82 -11.83
C GLY A 193 46.69 -40.48 -13.07
N LYS A 194 45.42 -40.15 -13.37
CA LYS A 194 44.99 -39.78 -14.73
C LYS A 194 44.08 -38.56 -14.65
N THR A 195 44.52 -37.43 -15.18
CA THR A 195 43.72 -36.22 -15.36
C THR A 195 42.53 -36.50 -16.30
N PRO A 196 41.28 -36.27 -15.88
CA PRO A 196 40.17 -36.17 -16.81
C PRO A 196 40.27 -34.83 -17.55
N ASP A 197 40.22 -34.87 -18.88
CA ASP A 197 40.07 -33.67 -19.73
C ASP A 197 38.85 -32.86 -19.26
N VAL A 198 39.09 -31.68 -18.70
CA VAL A 198 38.04 -30.72 -18.37
C VAL A 198 37.50 -30.15 -19.68
N LYS A 199 36.39 -30.70 -20.18
CA LYS A 199 35.59 -30.01 -21.20
C LYS A 199 35.16 -28.65 -20.62
N LYS A 200 35.76 -27.57 -21.15
CA LYS A 200 35.43 -26.19 -20.80
C LYS A 200 33.91 -25.96 -20.95
N PRO A 201 33.20 -25.45 -19.95
CA PRO A 201 31.77 -25.20 -20.08
C PRO A 201 31.54 -24.12 -21.16
N VAL A 202 30.79 -24.48 -22.21
CA VAL A 202 30.38 -23.54 -23.26
C VAL A 202 29.24 -22.68 -22.69
N ILE A 203 29.50 -21.39 -22.48
CA ILE A 203 28.48 -20.44 -22.04
C ILE A 203 27.73 -19.96 -23.28
N ILE A 204 26.48 -20.38 -23.42
CA ILE A 204 25.59 -19.95 -24.51
C ILE A 204 24.73 -18.79 -24.01
N LEU A 205 24.81 -17.64 -24.69
CA LEU A 205 23.93 -16.51 -24.40
C LEU A 205 22.54 -16.78 -24.99
N PRO A 206 21.44 -16.56 -24.24
CA PRO A 206 20.09 -16.72 -24.79
C PRO A 206 19.87 -15.73 -25.95
N PRO A 207 19.02 -15.97 -26.96
CA PRO A 207 18.82 -15.00 -28.04
C PRO A 207 18.39 -13.61 -27.52
N ILE A 208 18.86 -12.55 -28.16
CA ILE A 208 18.47 -11.15 -27.88
C ILE A 208 18.23 -10.39 -29.19
N GLU A 209 17.15 -9.63 -29.24
CA GLU A 209 16.72 -8.80 -30.37
C GLU A 209 16.78 -7.32 -29.97
N THR A 210 16.86 -6.41 -30.94
CA THR A 210 16.75 -4.98 -30.69
C THR A 210 15.31 -4.56 -30.35
N GLN A 211 15.16 -3.50 -29.57
CA GLN A 211 13.88 -2.88 -29.22
C GLN A 211 13.42 -1.88 -30.28
N SER A 212 12.11 -1.76 -30.43
CA SER A 212 11.46 -0.67 -31.14
C SER A 212 11.43 0.60 -30.29
N VAL A 213 11.32 1.75 -30.97
CA VAL A 213 11.09 3.05 -30.35
C VAL A 213 9.75 3.58 -30.82
N VAL A 214 8.89 3.99 -29.88
CA VAL A 214 7.57 4.53 -30.17
C VAL A 214 7.51 5.95 -29.63
N SER A 215 7.18 6.91 -30.49
CA SER A 215 6.87 8.28 -30.12
C SER A 215 5.37 8.52 -30.31
N VAL A 216 4.72 9.02 -29.27
CA VAL A 216 3.27 9.22 -29.20
C VAL A 216 2.98 10.65 -28.82
N SER A 217 2.25 11.35 -29.68
CA SER A 217 1.81 12.73 -29.48
C SER A 217 0.32 12.86 -29.75
N CYS A 218 -0.29 13.91 -29.19
CA CYS A 218 -1.69 14.21 -29.46
C CYS A 218 -1.98 15.71 -29.38
N ASP A 219 -3.13 16.10 -29.91
CA ASP A 219 -3.67 17.46 -29.84
C ASP A 219 -5.04 17.45 -29.14
N PRO A 220 -5.22 18.14 -27.99
CA PRO A 220 -4.20 18.87 -27.25
C PRO A 220 -3.16 17.94 -26.57
N PRO A 221 -1.93 18.43 -26.29
CA PRO A 221 -0.92 17.67 -25.58
C PRO A 221 -1.27 17.48 -24.10
N GLY A 222 -0.62 16.52 -23.43
CA GLY A 222 -0.81 16.26 -22.00
C GLY A 222 -1.82 15.15 -21.68
N ALA A 223 -2.28 14.40 -22.68
CA ALA A 223 -3.17 13.26 -22.49
C ALA A 223 -2.45 12.12 -21.76
N GLU A 224 -3.13 11.51 -20.79
CA GLU A 224 -2.68 10.29 -20.11
C GLU A 224 -2.75 9.11 -21.08
N LEU A 225 -1.64 8.37 -21.15
CA LEU A 225 -1.43 7.29 -22.10
C LEU A 225 -1.38 5.95 -21.38
N TYR A 226 -2.16 4.98 -21.85
CA TYR A 226 -2.21 3.63 -21.29
C TYR A 226 -2.03 2.56 -22.36
N LEU A 227 -1.44 1.43 -21.98
CA LEU A 227 -1.19 0.29 -22.87
C LEU A 227 -2.11 -0.90 -22.54
N ASN A 228 -2.94 -1.29 -23.51
CA ASN A 228 -3.94 -2.36 -23.48
C ASN A 228 -5.11 -2.13 -22.51
N ASP A 229 -4.86 -1.67 -21.29
CA ASP A 229 -5.85 -1.39 -20.26
C ASP A 229 -5.49 -0.14 -19.43
N GLU A 230 -6.44 0.35 -18.64
CA GLU A 230 -6.29 1.58 -17.84
C GLU A 230 -5.43 1.42 -16.58
N LYS A 231 -4.95 0.20 -16.27
CA LYS A 231 -4.03 -0.03 -15.14
C LYS A 231 -2.57 0.11 -15.55
N ASN A 232 -2.30 -0.07 -16.85
CA ASN A 232 -0.96 -0.02 -17.43
C ASN A 232 -0.63 1.38 -17.99
N MET A 233 -0.44 2.35 -17.09
CA MET A 233 -0.09 3.73 -17.46
C MET A 233 1.34 3.81 -18.01
N LEU A 234 1.51 4.40 -19.19
CA LEU A 234 2.80 4.68 -19.83
C LEU A 234 3.35 6.06 -19.43
N GLY A 235 2.50 7.08 -19.37
CA GLY A 235 2.89 8.46 -19.11
C GLY A 235 1.88 9.47 -19.66
N LYS A 236 2.33 10.68 -19.99
CA LYS A 236 1.54 11.73 -20.65
C LYS A 236 2.15 12.08 -22.00
N THR A 237 1.33 12.49 -22.96
CA THR A 237 1.80 12.94 -24.28
C THR A 237 2.45 14.34 -24.20
N PRO A 238 3.48 14.64 -25.02
CA PRO A 238 4.23 13.70 -25.85
C PRO A 238 4.97 12.66 -25.01
N TRP A 239 4.92 11.39 -25.43
CA TRP A 239 5.54 10.26 -24.75
C TRP A 239 6.42 9.51 -25.72
N GLU A 240 7.65 9.21 -25.31
CA GLU A 240 8.55 8.31 -26.05
C GLU A 240 8.98 7.12 -25.19
N GLY A 241 9.03 5.94 -25.80
CA GLY A 241 9.49 4.75 -25.10
C GLY A 241 9.48 3.50 -25.94
N SER A 242 9.79 2.37 -25.30
CA SER A 242 9.75 1.05 -25.92
C SER A 242 8.46 0.34 -25.53
N ILE A 243 7.76 -0.20 -26.53
CA ILE A 243 6.58 -1.04 -26.35
C ILE A 243 6.98 -2.47 -26.73
N PRO A 244 6.55 -3.51 -25.97
CA PRO A 244 6.82 -4.89 -26.33
C PRO A 244 6.34 -5.23 -27.76
N LYS A 245 6.97 -6.25 -28.37
CA LYS A 245 6.52 -6.75 -29.67
C LYS A 245 5.12 -7.37 -29.53
N GLY A 246 4.26 -7.13 -30.52
CA GLY A 246 2.90 -7.66 -30.57
C GLY A 246 1.84 -6.62 -30.89
N LYS A 247 0.58 -7.06 -30.90
CA LYS A 247 -0.58 -6.20 -31.03
C LYS A 247 -0.89 -5.53 -29.69
N HIS A 248 -1.09 -4.21 -29.73
CA HIS A 248 -1.36 -3.41 -28.56
C HIS A 248 -2.43 -2.37 -28.83
N ILE A 249 -3.13 -1.94 -27.79
CA ILE A 249 -4.07 -0.82 -27.86
C ILE A 249 -3.50 0.32 -27.02
N ILE A 250 -3.29 1.49 -27.62
CA ILE A 250 -2.96 2.70 -26.88
C ILE A 250 -4.26 3.44 -26.57
N ILE A 251 -4.48 3.74 -25.28
CA ILE A 251 -5.63 4.49 -24.80
C ILE A 251 -5.18 5.90 -24.44
N PHE A 252 -5.81 6.90 -25.03
CA PHE A 252 -5.57 8.32 -24.78
C PHE A 252 -6.71 8.87 -23.93
N LYS A 253 -6.38 9.42 -22.76
CA LYS A 253 -7.34 10.09 -21.88
C LYS A 253 -6.93 11.54 -21.64
N HIS A 254 -7.84 12.46 -21.91
CA HIS A 254 -7.63 13.86 -21.59
C HIS A 254 -8.92 14.45 -21.01
N LYS A 255 -8.81 15.23 -19.94
CA LYS A 255 -9.97 15.84 -19.27
C LYS A 255 -10.72 16.73 -20.27
N GLY A 256 -12.03 16.49 -20.43
CA GLY A 256 -12.89 17.24 -21.35
C GLY A 256 -12.84 16.78 -22.82
N PHE A 257 -12.15 15.67 -23.12
CA PHE A 257 -12.06 15.10 -24.46
C PHE A 257 -12.50 13.64 -24.46
N GLN A 258 -12.92 13.16 -25.62
CA GLN A 258 -13.30 11.76 -25.80
C GLN A 258 -12.07 10.85 -25.64
N THR A 259 -12.27 9.73 -24.95
CA THR A 259 -11.23 8.69 -24.85
C THR A 259 -11.04 8.04 -26.20
N VAL A 260 -9.83 8.12 -26.75
CA VAL A 260 -9.48 7.47 -28.02
C VAL A 260 -8.70 6.18 -27.75
N LYS A 261 -9.05 5.09 -28.44
CA LYS A 261 -8.30 3.84 -28.43
C LYS A 261 -7.72 3.58 -29.82
N LYS A 262 -6.40 3.41 -29.92
CA LYS A 262 -5.68 3.16 -31.17
C LYS A 262 -4.98 1.81 -31.12
N GLU A 263 -5.34 0.91 -32.03
CA GLU A 263 -4.62 -0.35 -32.19
C GLU A 263 -3.30 -0.12 -32.94
N ILE A 264 -2.23 -0.73 -32.45
CA ILE A 264 -0.89 -0.72 -33.05
C ILE A 264 -0.33 -2.13 -33.09
N SER A 265 0.50 -2.42 -34.09
CA SER A 265 1.27 -3.66 -34.18
C SER A 265 2.74 -3.34 -34.12
N VAL A 266 3.38 -3.64 -32.99
CA VAL A 266 4.77 -3.33 -32.73
C VAL A 266 5.64 -4.51 -33.16
N THR A 267 6.57 -4.26 -34.09
CA THR A 267 7.59 -5.21 -34.51
C THR A 267 8.93 -4.87 -33.85
N SER A 268 9.80 -5.86 -33.62
CA SER A 268 11.17 -5.56 -33.19
C SER A 268 11.88 -4.72 -34.24
N ASN A 269 12.84 -3.91 -33.79
CA ASN A 269 13.60 -3.04 -34.66
C ASN A 269 12.71 -2.14 -35.55
N ARG A 270 11.88 -1.25 -34.98
CA ARG A 270 11.18 -0.20 -35.74
C ARG A 270 11.03 1.10 -34.95
N PHE A 271 11.10 2.24 -35.63
CA PHE A 271 10.67 3.53 -35.10
C PHE A 271 9.21 3.79 -35.51
N MET A 272 8.33 4.03 -34.56
CA MET A 272 6.90 4.28 -34.80
C MET A 272 6.51 5.65 -34.27
N GLU A 273 5.93 6.49 -35.12
CA GLU A 273 5.34 7.77 -34.74
C GLU A 273 3.83 7.66 -34.77
N ILE A 274 3.19 8.04 -33.67
CA ILE A 274 1.75 8.01 -33.50
C ILE A 274 1.30 9.41 -33.12
N PHE A 275 0.43 9.97 -33.95
CA PHE A 275 -0.25 11.23 -33.67
C PHE A 275 -1.75 11.00 -33.62
N VAL A 276 -2.42 11.55 -32.61
CA VAL A 276 -3.88 11.48 -32.44
C VAL A 276 -4.45 12.86 -32.12
N SER A 277 -5.43 13.31 -32.89
CA SER A 277 -6.22 14.49 -32.50
C SER A 277 -7.41 14.06 -31.64
N LEU A 278 -7.55 14.64 -30.46
CA LEU A 278 -8.64 14.36 -29.53
C LEU A 278 -9.78 15.33 -29.80
N THR A 279 -10.99 14.79 -29.94
CA THR A 279 -12.20 15.61 -30.04
C THR A 279 -12.71 15.95 -28.64
N LYS A 280 -13.08 17.22 -28.42
CA LYS A 280 -13.76 17.62 -27.17
C LYS A 280 -14.99 16.73 -26.97
N ASP A 281 -15.20 16.30 -25.74
CA ASP A 281 -16.41 15.56 -25.39
C ASP A 281 -17.57 16.55 -25.39
N THR A 282 -18.30 16.62 -26.50
CA THR A 282 -19.44 17.54 -26.72
C THR A 282 -20.66 17.16 -25.87
N ASN A 283 -20.64 16.00 -25.21
CA ASN A 283 -21.65 15.57 -24.25
C ASN A 283 -21.32 16.07 -22.83
N LEU A 284 -20.76 17.28 -22.71
CA LEU A 284 -20.51 17.93 -21.44
C LEU A 284 -21.19 19.30 -21.43
N ALA A 285 -21.97 19.57 -20.40
CA ALA A 285 -22.61 20.86 -20.21
C ALA A 285 -21.84 21.69 -19.18
N TRP A 286 -21.81 23.01 -19.40
CA TRP A 286 -21.23 23.95 -18.44
C TRP A 286 -22.16 24.08 -17.23
N VAL A 287 -21.58 23.99 -16.03
CA VAL A 287 -22.28 24.07 -14.75
C VAL A 287 -21.56 25.05 -13.84
N GLN A 288 -22.34 25.92 -13.19
CA GLN A 288 -21.89 26.80 -12.12
C GLN A 288 -22.65 26.46 -10.84
N ILE A 289 -21.92 26.25 -9.75
CA ILE A 289 -22.48 25.95 -8.43
C ILE A 289 -21.96 27.00 -7.46
N SER A 290 -22.87 27.71 -6.80
CA SER A 290 -22.54 28.72 -5.80
C SER A 290 -23.28 28.47 -4.49
N THR A 291 -22.73 29.04 -3.41
CA THR A 291 -23.37 29.07 -2.10
C THR A 291 -23.34 30.49 -1.54
N ASP A 292 -24.25 30.77 -0.60
CA ASP A 292 -24.24 31.99 0.21
C ASP A 292 -22.96 32.17 1.04
N VAL A 293 -22.27 31.08 1.35
CA VAL A 293 -20.97 31.07 2.03
C VAL A 293 -19.86 30.69 1.03
N PRO A 294 -18.74 31.43 0.93
CA PRO A 294 -17.66 31.09 0.01
C PRO A 294 -16.88 29.86 0.48
N ASP A 295 -16.14 29.25 -0.46
CA ASP A 295 -15.22 28.14 -0.20
C ASP A 295 -15.87 26.88 0.41
N ALA A 296 -17.14 26.61 0.10
CA ALA A 296 -17.77 25.34 0.45
C ALA A 296 -17.29 24.25 -0.51
N PHE A 297 -16.85 23.12 0.01
CA PHE A 297 -16.42 21.98 -0.79
C PHE A 297 -17.62 21.29 -1.45
N ILE A 298 -17.46 20.94 -2.72
CA ILE A 298 -18.47 20.20 -3.49
C ILE A 298 -17.90 18.81 -3.77
N TYR A 299 -18.66 17.77 -3.41
CA TYR A 299 -18.31 16.37 -3.61
C TYR A 299 -19.34 15.69 -4.54
N PRO A 300 -18.90 14.81 -5.46
CA PRO A 300 -19.79 13.97 -6.23
C PRO A 300 -20.26 12.80 -5.36
N GLY A 301 -21.48 12.89 -4.85
CA GLY A 301 -22.11 11.87 -4.00
C GLY A 301 -21.64 11.87 -2.55
N SER A 302 -20.35 11.66 -2.27
CA SER A 302 -19.83 11.51 -0.89
C SER A 302 -18.41 12.04 -0.69
N LYS A 303 -17.99 12.24 0.58
CA LYS A 303 -16.61 12.69 0.90
C LYS A 303 -15.51 11.72 0.45
N LYS A 304 -15.82 10.44 0.19
CA LYS A 304 -14.84 9.41 -0.20
C LYS A 304 -14.27 9.60 -1.60
N THR A 305 -15.00 10.25 -2.50
CA THR A 305 -14.61 10.45 -3.90
C THR A 305 -13.66 11.63 -4.10
N GLY A 306 -13.41 12.42 -3.05
CA GLY A 306 -12.70 13.70 -3.15
C GLY A 306 -13.61 14.82 -3.70
N PRO A 307 -13.29 16.09 -3.40
CA PRO A 307 -14.08 17.22 -3.88
C PRO A 307 -13.79 17.50 -5.37
N ILE A 308 -14.82 17.89 -6.13
CA ILE A 308 -14.65 18.42 -7.50
C ILE A 308 -14.15 19.87 -7.50
N GLY A 309 -14.34 20.58 -6.39
CA GLY A 309 -13.90 21.97 -6.21
C GLY A 309 -14.56 22.65 -5.02
N LYS A 310 -14.43 23.97 -4.97
CA LYS A 310 -15.01 24.85 -3.94
C LYS A 310 -15.92 25.88 -4.57
N THR A 311 -16.98 26.29 -3.87
CA THR A 311 -17.89 27.36 -4.31
C THR A 311 -17.23 28.75 -4.25
N PRO A 312 -17.52 29.66 -5.21
CA PRO A 312 -18.24 29.39 -6.45
C PRO A 312 -17.39 28.51 -7.38
N TRP A 313 -17.97 27.40 -7.83
CA TRP A 313 -17.30 26.44 -8.71
C TRP A 313 -17.92 26.53 -10.10
N SER A 314 -17.09 26.51 -11.14
CA SER A 314 -17.54 26.37 -12.52
C SER A 314 -16.76 25.27 -13.22
N GLY A 315 -17.45 24.46 -14.02
CA GLY A 315 -16.84 23.36 -14.74
C GLY A 315 -17.81 22.62 -15.64
N PHE A 316 -17.33 21.52 -16.20
CA PHE A 316 -18.10 20.69 -17.11
C PHE A 316 -18.57 19.41 -16.41
N LEU A 317 -19.86 19.11 -16.50
CA LEU A 317 -20.46 17.85 -16.06
C LEU A 317 -21.20 17.18 -17.21
N LYS A 318 -21.31 15.85 -17.16
CA LYS A 318 -22.13 15.10 -18.12
C LYS A 318 -23.60 15.46 -17.95
N PRO A 319 -24.40 15.51 -19.02
CA PRO A 319 -25.86 15.63 -18.92
C PRO A 319 -26.47 14.50 -18.09
N GLY A 320 -27.58 14.80 -17.44
CA GLY A 320 -28.32 13.86 -16.58
C GLY A 320 -28.25 14.21 -15.10
N ALA A 321 -28.72 13.29 -14.27
CA ALA A 321 -28.83 13.49 -12.83
C ALA A 321 -27.48 13.26 -12.12
N HIS A 322 -27.12 14.19 -11.23
CA HIS A 322 -25.95 14.08 -10.34
C HIS A 322 -26.38 14.34 -8.91
N LYS A 323 -25.85 13.53 -7.99
CA LYS A 323 -25.96 13.77 -6.56
C LYS A 323 -24.72 14.50 -6.06
N LEU A 324 -24.92 15.62 -5.39
CA LEU A 324 -23.87 16.45 -4.83
C LEU A 324 -23.98 16.46 -3.31
N LEU A 325 -22.84 16.42 -2.65
CA LEU A 325 -22.69 16.78 -1.25
C LEU A 325 -21.93 18.11 -1.18
N ILE A 326 -22.53 19.11 -0.54
CA ILE A 326 -21.91 20.42 -0.33
C ILE A 326 -21.65 20.58 1.16
N TYR A 327 -20.41 20.95 1.50
CA TYR A 327 -19.94 20.98 2.88
C TYR A 327 -19.01 22.17 3.13
N ARG A 328 -19.26 22.87 4.24
CA ARG A 328 -18.37 23.88 4.81
C ARG A 328 -18.24 23.59 6.30
N GLU A 329 -17.04 23.72 6.84
CA GLU A 329 -16.84 23.59 8.28
C GLU A 329 -17.66 24.63 9.06
N GLY A 330 -18.35 24.20 10.09
CA GLY A 330 -19.30 25.04 10.85
C GLY A 330 -20.70 25.15 10.24
N TYR A 331 -20.98 24.42 9.16
CA TYR A 331 -22.27 24.39 8.47
C TYR A 331 -22.75 22.95 8.28
N ASP A 332 -24.07 22.80 8.18
CA ASP A 332 -24.69 21.51 7.94
C ASP A 332 -24.31 20.98 6.54
N GLU A 333 -24.06 19.67 6.47
CA GLU A 333 -23.89 18.97 5.20
C GLU A 333 -25.22 18.94 4.45
N ILE A 334 -25.23 19.41 3.20
CA ILE A 334 -26.42 19.34 2.34
C ILE A 334 -26.19 18.38 1.17
N TYR A 335 -27.20 17.56 0.91
CA TYR A 335 -27.26 16.68 -0.25
C TYR A 335 -28.23 17.28 -1.27
N LYS A 336 -27.79 17.39 -2.53
CA LYS A 336 -28.56 17.98 -3.63
C LYS A 336 -28.48 17.13 -4.87
N ASP A 337 -29.64 16.80 -5.41
CA ASP A 337 -29.74 16.19 -6.73
C ASP A 337 -29.90 17.32 -7.76
N ILE A 338 -28.99 17.38 -8.72
CA ILE A 338 -29.04 18.32 -9.84
C ILE A 338 -29.28 17.57 -11.14
N VAL A 339 -29.98 18.20 -12.07
CA VAL A 339 -30.14 17.70 -13.44
C VAL A 339 -29.41 18.64 -14.38
N VAL A 340 -28.35 18.12 -15.00
CA VAL A 340 -27.52 18.87 -15.93
C VAL A 340 -28.08 18.71 -17.34
N LYS A 341 -28.42 19.81 -18.00
CA LYS A 341 -28.98 19.82 -19.35
C LYS A 341 -27.96 20.33 -20.38
N VAL A 342 -28.01 19.78 -21.59
CA VAL A 342 -27.17 20.21 -22.73
C VAL A 342 -27.67 21.54 -23.26
N GLY A 343 -26.76 22.46 -23.62
CA GLY A 343 -27.10 23.70 -24.33
C GLY A 343 -27.72 24.82 -23.49
N GLU A 344 -28.04 24.57 -22.21
CA GLU A 344 -28.53 25.58 -21.26
C GLU A 344 -27.42 26.03 -20.29
N SER A 345 -27.54 27.24 -19.73
CA SER A 345 -26.70 27.70 -18.62
C SER A 345 -27.17 27.01 -17.33
N ASN A 346 -26.47 25.96 -16.88
CA ASN A 346 -26.82 25.25 -15.66
C ASN A 346 -26.23 25.99 -14.44
N GLN A 347 -27.05 26.75 -13.73
CA GLN A 347 -26.63 27.47 -12.52
C GLN A 347 -27.40 26.97 -11.29
N PHE A 348 -26.67 26.59 -10.25
CA PHE A 348 -27.24 26.08 -9.00
C PHE A 348 -26.74 26.91 -7.81
N ASN A 349 -27.66 27.51 -7.07
CA ASN A 349 -27.34 28.35 -5.92
C ASN A 349 -27.96 27.73 -4.65
N TYR A 350 -27.16 27.54 -3.61
CA TYR A 350 -27.61 26.88 -2.37
C TYR A 350 -27.25 27.69 -1.13
N ASN A 351 -28.07 27.58 -0.09
CA ASN A 351 -27.80 28.22 1.19
C ASN A 351 -27.34 27.19 2.22
N LEU A 352 -26.25 27.48 2.90
CA LEU A 352 -25.71 26.65 3.98
C LEU A 352 -26.19 27.17 5.32
N LYS A 353 -26.83 26.29 6.11
CA LYS A 353 -27.22 26.61 7.48
C LYS A 353 -26.03 26.36 8.40
N LYS A 354 -25.70 27.34 9.25
CA LYS A 354 -24.68 27.15 10.29
C LYS A 354 -25.11 25.99 11.17
N THR A 355 -24.22 25.03 11.37
CA THR A 355 -24.44 24.02 12.40
C THR A 355 -24.34 24.73 13.73
N PRO A 356 -25.36 24.66 14.59
CA PRO A 356 -25.24 25.19 15.93
C PRO A 356 -24.16 24.39 16.66
N ILE A 357 -23.04 25.04 16.96
CA ILE A 357 -21.90 24.48 17.68
C ILE A 357 -21.88 25.12 19.06
N SER A 358 -21.60 24.29 20.04
CA SER A 358 -21.31 24.67 21.42
C SER A 358 -19.90 24.19 21.76
N PHE A 359 -19.29 24.75 22.80
CA PHE A 359 -17.96 24.41 23.25
C PHE A 359 -18.03 23.81 24.65
N ILE A 360 -17.23 22.76 24.88
CA ILE A 360 -17.04 22.23 26.22
C ILE A 360 -15.56 22.25 26.62
N SER A 361 -15.30 22.52 27.89
CA SER A 361 -14.00 22.32 28.51
C SER A 361 -14.15 21.30 29.64
N VAL A 362 -13.20 20.37 29.73
CA VAL A 362 -13.17 19.36 30.78
C VAL A 362 -11.83 19.42 31.50
N PHE A 363 -11.87 19.67 32.79
CA PHE A 363 -10.71 19.78 33.67
C PHE A 363 -11.04 19.27 35.08
N GLY A 364 -10.06 19.23 35.98
CA GLY A 364 -10.28 18.86 37.38
C GLY A 364 -9.23 17.90 37.93
N LYS A 365 -9.59 17.15 38.98
CA LYS A 365 -8.67 16.29 39.74
C LYS A 365 -8.61 14.88 39.15
N ASN A 366 -7.38 14.35 39.02
CA ASN A 366 -7.07 13.02 38.48
C ASN A 366 -7.51 12.76 37.02
N VAL A 367 -7.94 13.79 36.28
CA VAL A 367 -8.44 13.67 34.90
C VAL A 367 -7.36 13.58 33.83
N ARG A 368 -6.08 13.78 34.16
CA ARG A 368 -4.99 13.69 33.18
C ARG A 368 -5.01 12.32 32.48
N ASN A 369 -5.03 12.35 31.15
CA ASN A 369 -5.15 11.18 30.27
C ASN A 369 -6.50 10.45 30.36
N ALA A 370 -7.55 11.08 30.89
CA ALA A 370 -8.90 10.51 30.87
C ALA A 370 -9.54 10.69 29.48
N SER A 371 -10.25 9.68 29.01
CA SER A 371 -11.01 9.73 27.76
C SER A 371 -12.35 10.43 28.00
N VAL A 372 -12.63 11.48 27.23
CA VAL A 372 -13.92 12.18 27.20
C VAL A 372 -14.68 11.75 25.97
N LYS A 373 -15.87 11.16 26.18
CA LYS A 373 -16.75 10.67 25.13
C LYS A 373 -18.08 11.41 25.15
N ILE A 374 -18.57 11.77 23.97
CA ILE A 374 -19.92 12.27 23.74
C ILE A 374 -20.64 11.25 22.84
N ASP A 375 -21.78 10.75 23.30
CA ASP A 375 -22.59 9.74 22.59
C ASP A 375 -21.78 8.52 22.12
N GLY A 376 -20.84 8.09 22.96
CA GLY A 376 -19.95 6.95 22.70
C GLY A 376 -18.69 7.26 21.89
N ARG A 377 -18.62 8.42 21.22
CA ARG A 377 -17.44 8.83 20.43
C ARG A 377 -16.46 9.63 21.29
N THR A 378 -15.18 9.24 21.27
CA THR A 378 -14.12 10.03 21.93
C THR A 378 -13.90 11.33 21.18
N ILE A 379 -14.08 12.45 21.88
CA ILE A 379 -13.92 13.81 21.34
C ILE A 379 -12.61 14.47 21.78
N CYS A 380 -12.09 14.11 22.95
CA CYS A 380 -10.82 14.63 23.47
C CYS A 380 -10.24 13.67 24.53
N VAL A 381 -8.99 13.94 24.92
CA VAL A 381 -8.36 13.40 26.12
C VAL A 381 -8.19 14.56 27.11
N ALA A 382 -8.69 14.40 28.33
CA ALA A 382 -8.66 15.45 29.35
C ALA A 382 -7.26 15.65 29.97
N PRO A 383 -6.91 16.87 30.40
CA PRO A 383 -7.72 18.09 30.31
C PRO A 383 -7.81 18.63 28.87
N CYS A 384 -8.99 19.11 28.48
CA CYS A 384 -9.22 19.66 27.14
C CYS A 384 -10.09 20.93 27.22
N LEU A 385 -9.81 21.90 26.36
CA LEU A 385 -10.40 23.24 26.41
C LEU A 385 -11.07 23.57 25.08
N LYS A 386 -12.26 24.20 25.14
CA LYS A 386 -13.01 24.68 23.97
C LYS A 386 -13.15 23.63 22.86
N ILE A 387 -13.55 22.41 23.23
CA ILE A 387 -13.81 21.35 22.26
C ILE A 387 -15.17 21.61 21.61
N PRO A 388 -15.26 21.72 20.28
CA PRO A 388 -16.52 21.92 19.59
C PRO A 388 -17.38 20.66 19.65
N VAL A 389 -18.63 20.82 20.04
CA VAL A 389 -19.66 19.78 20.09
C VAL A 389 -20.92 20.34 19.41
N LYS A 390 -21.66 19.49 18.71
CA LYS A 390 -22.95 19.90 18.14
C LYS A 390 -23.88 20.35 19.27
N SER A 391 -24.70 21.35 19.05
CA SER A 391 -25.73 21.75 20.01
C SER A 391 -26.85 20.71 20.07
N GLY A 392 -27.46 20.56 21.24
CA GLY A 392 -28.50 19.61 21.55
C GLY A 392 -28.20 18.78 22.81
N LYS A 393 -29.04 17.77 23.05
CA LYS A 393 -28.90 16.84 24.17
C LYS A 393 -27.90 15.74 23.84
N HIS A 394 -26.91 15.59 24.70
CA HIS A 394 -25.79 14.67 24.56
C HIS A 394 -25.53 13.92 25.87
N ARG A 395 -24.94 12.73 25.76
CA ARG A 395 -24.47 11.95 26.91
C ARG A 395 -22.95 12.01 26.98
N MET A 396 -22.43 12.67 28.03
CA MET A 396 -20.99 12.77 28.24
C MET A 396 -20.51 11.74 29.25
N ARG A 397 -19.52 10.94 28.85
CA ARG A 397 -18.86 9.95 29.71
C ARG A 397 -17.37 10.24 29.80
N ILE A 398 -16.85 10.27 31.03
CA ILE A 398 -15.44 10.49 31.31
C ILE A 398 -14.90 9.27 32.04
N SER A 399 -13.82 8.70 31.51
CA SER A 399 -13.28 7.44 32.02
C SER A 399 -11.76 7.40 31.96
N LYS A 400 -11.17 6.71 32.94
CA LYS A 400 -9.72 6.47 33.03
C LYS A 400 -9.49 5.10 33.66
N LYS A 401 -8.46 4.39 33.20
CA LYS A 401 -8.10 3.08 33.73
C LYS A 401 -7.82 3.17 35.23
N GLY A 402 -8.41 2.27 36.02
CA GLY A 402 -8.27 2.24 37.48
C GLY A 402 -9.13 3.24 38.26
N MET A 403 -9.95 4.04 37.58
CA MET A 403 -10.83 5.04 38.19
C MET A 403 -12.29 4.70 37.93
N LYS A 404 -13.21 5.09 38.82
CA LYS A 404 -14.66 5.06 38.57
C LYS A 404 -14.97 6.01 37.42
N SER A 405 -15.72 5.57 36.40
CA SER A 405 -16.17 6.46 35.34
C SER A 405 -17.36 7.29 35.77
N VAL A 406 -17.48 8.51 35.27
CA VAL A 406 -18.64 9.37 35.51
C VAL A 406 -19.36 9.65 34.20
N GLU A 407 -20.69 9.76 34.27
CA GLU A 407 -21.55 10.05 33.12
C GLU A 407 -22.54 11.16 33.49
N LYS A 408 -22.78 12.10 32.56
CA LYS A 408 -23.72 13.22 32.73
C LYS A 408 -24.42 13.51 31.41
N GLY A 409 -25.75 13.65 31.48
CA GLY A 409 -26.52 14.24 30.38
C GLY A 409 -26.22 15.74 30.31
N ILE A 410 -25.83 16.22 29.13
CA ILE A 410 -25.56 17.63 28.88
C ILE A 410 -26.53 18.11 27.81
N ASP A 411 -27.10 19.30 28.02
CA ASP A 411 -27.89 20.00 27.01
C ASP A 411 -27.06 21.21 26.57
N LEU A 412 -26.75 21.33 25.29
CA LEU A 412 -25.85 22.35 24.75
C LEU A 412 -26.62 23.28 23.83
N GLU A 413 -26.73 24.56 24.17
CA GLU A 413 -27.35 25.55 23.29
C GLU A 413 -26.33 26.14 22.31
N PRO A 414 -26.76 26.57 21.10
CA PRO A 414 -25.86 27.18 20.13
C PRO A 414 -25.04 28.33 20.73
N GLY A 415 -23.71 28.26 20.61
CA GLY A 415 -22.80 29.27 21.16
C GLY A 415 -22.43 29.08 22.63
N ASP A 416 -23.03 28.12 23.34
CA ASP A 416 -22.68 27.81 24.73
C ASP A 416 -21.18 27.52 24.86
N HIS A 417 -20.59 27.95 25.98
CA HIS A 417 -19.32 27.42 26.45
C HIS A 417 -19.48 26.88 27.87
N LYS A 418 -19.60 25.55 27.99
CA LYS A 418 -19.76 24.87 29.28
C LYS A 418 -18.44 24.32 29.80
N ASN A 419 -18.14 24.65 31.05
CA ASN A 419 -16.96 24.19 31.75
C ASN A 419 -17.37 23.08 32.72
N TYR A 420 -16.68 21.94 32.68
CA TYR A 420 -16.93 20.81 33.56
C TYR A 420 -15.71 20.54 34.42
N ASN A 421 -15.87 20.73 35.73
CA ASN A 421 -14.89 20.35 36.73
C ASN A 421 -15.19 18.92 37.21
N VAL A 422 -14.22 18.04 37.03
CA VAL A 422 -14.41 16.59 37.21
C VAL A 422 -13.41 16.07 38.21
N THR A 423 -13.89 15.31 39.18
CA THR A 423 -13.03 14.57 40.12
C THR A 423 -13.20 13.09 39.88
N LEU A 424 -12.17 12.46 39.32
CA LEU A 424 -12.14 11.00 39.20
C LEU A 424 -11.57 10.39 40.49
N ASN A 425 -12.32 9.46 41.06
CA ASN A 425 -11.98 8.67 42.25
C ASN A 425 -11.62 7.23 41.86
N SER A 426 -10.74 6.60 42.65
CA SER A 426 -10.22 5.26 42.36
C SER A 426 -11.35 4.22 42.32
N ALA A 427 -11.26 3.28 41.38
CA ALA A 427 -12.13 2.11 41.38
C ALA A 427 -11.72 1.16 42.53
N PRO A 428 -12.67 0.41 43.12
CA PRO A 428 -12.37 -0.51 44.21
C PRO A 428 -11.37 -1.58 43.77
N ASN A 429 -10.35 -1.82 44.61
CA ASN A 429 -9.35 -2.87 44.37
C ASN A 429 -9.97 -4.25 44.64
N ARG A 430 -10.08 -5.07 43.60
CA ARG A 430 -10.68 -6.42 43.67
C ARG A 430 -9.67 -7.54 43.96
N THR A 431 -8.37 -7.25 44.10
CA THR A 431 -7.35 -8.28 44.38
C THR A 431 -7.69 -9.09 45.63
N GLY A 432 -8.14 -8.42 46.71
CA GLY A 432 -8.51 -9.10 47.94
C GLY A 432 -9.74 -10.02 47.81
N ALA A 433 -10.66 -9.74 46.88
CA ALA A 433 -11.79 -10.61 46.57
C ALA A 433 -11.32 -11.83 45.74
N ILE A 434 -10.48 -11.60 44.74
CA ILE A 434 -9.91 -12.65 43.88
C ILE A 434 -9.11 -13.66 44.72
N THR A 435 -8.23 -13.19 45.60
CA THR A 435 -7.46 -14.08 46.49
C THR A 435 -8.37 -14.94 47.36
N ALA A 436 -9.43 -14.36 47.92
CA ALA A 436 -10.38 -15.08 48.74
C ALA A 436 -11.17 -16.14 47.92
N TYR A 437 -11.57 -15.83 46.69
CA TYR A 437 -12.16 -16.82 45.78
C TYR A 437 -11.21 -17.99 45.48
N VAL A 438 -9.93 -17.69 45.22
CA VAL A 438 -8.92 -18.73 44.93
C VAL A 438 -8.71 -19.65 46.13
N ILE A 439 -8.59 -19.09 47.34
CA ILE A 439 -8.51 -19.88 48.57
C ILE A 439 -9.77 -20.74 48.74
N GLY A 440 -10.95 -20.14 48.58
CA GLY A 440 -12.22 -20.84 48.72
C GLY A 440 -12.37 -22.03 47.77
N LEU A 441 -12.03 -21.84 46.49
CA LEU A 441 -12.07 -22.89 45.47
C LEU A 441 -11.01 -23.98 45.72
N GLY A 442 -9.79 -23.59 46.09
CA GLY A 442 -8.72 -24.53 46.43
C GLY A 442 -9.10 -25.42 47.63
N SER A 443 -9.70 -24.82 48.65
CA SER A 443 -10.19 -25.55 49.83
C SER A 443 -11.32 -26.53 49.49
N ILE A 444 -12.27 -26.18 48.60
CA ILE A 444 -13.30 -27.14 48.13
C ILE A 444 -12.64 -28.32 47.43
N GLY A 445 -11.71 -28.06 46.50
CA GLY A 445 -11.02 -29.12 45.77
C GLY A 445 -10.28 -30.08 46.72
N GLY A 446 -9.57 -29.54 47.71
CA GLY A 446 -8.92 -30.33 48.75
C GLY A 446 -9.92 -31.11 49.62
N ALA A 447 -11.05 -30.50 50.00
CA ALA A 447 -12.07 -31.15 50.81
C ALA A 447 -12.73 -32.34 50.09
N VAL A 448 -13.08 -32.18 48.80
CA VAL A 448 -13.64 -33.25 47.97
C VAL A 448 -12.63 -34.39 47.81
N TRP A 449 -11.35 -34.06 47.57
CA TRP A 449 -10.31 -35.06 47.41
C TRP A 449 -10.06 -35.87 48.69
N LEU A 450 -9.92 -35.20 49.84
CA LEU A 450 -9.76 -35.85 51.15
C LEU A 450 -11.01 -36.64 51.57
N GLY A 451 -12.20 -36.10 51.30
CA GLY A 451 -13.46 -36.81 51.54
C GLY A 451 -13.57 -38.08 50.68
N GLY A 452 -13.13 -38.01 49.43
CA GLY A 452 -13.05 -39.18 48.54
C GLY A 452 -12.04 -40.23 49.04
N LEU A 453 -10.87 -39.81 49.54
CA LEU A 453 -9.90 -40.72 50.17
C LEU A 453 -10.47 -41.39 51.42
N SER A 454 -11.10 -40.62 52.30
CA SER A 454 -11.77 -41.14 53.50
C SER A 454 -12.83 -42.18 53.14
N LYS A 455 -13.69 -41.87 52.16
CA LYS A 455 -14.73 -42.77 51.68
C LYS A 455 -14.16 -44.04 51.07
N LYS A 456 -13.12 -43.91 50.24
CA LYS A 456 -12.44 -45.06 49.64
C LYS A 456 -11.85 -45.99 50.71
N MET A 457 -11.19 -45.43 51.73
CA MET A 457 -10.64 -46.23 52.83
C MET A 457 -11.73 -46.95 53.64
N GLU A 458 -12.87 -46.29 53.86
CA GLU A 458 -14.04 -46.89 54.49
C GLU A 458 -14.61 -48.05 53.65
N ASP A 459 -14.74 -47.85 52.34
CA ASP A 459 -15.28 -48.83 51.40
C ASP A 459 -14.33 -50.03 51.22
N ASP A 460 -13.01 -49.78 51.12
CA ASP A 460 -11.98 -50.83 51.07
C ASP A 460 -11.98 -51.68 52.35
N TYR A 461 -12.10 -51.04 53.53
CA TYR A 461 -12.22 -51.74 54.81
C TYR A 461 -13.48 -52.61 54.88
N LYS A 462 -14.64 -52.09 54.45
CA LYS A 462 -15.90 -52.84 54.39
C LYS A 462 -15.85 -54.00 53.40
N LYS A 463 -15.16 -53.81 52.27
CA LYS A 463 -14.98 -54.82 51.23
C LYS A 463 -14.13 -55.99 51.72
N ASP A 464 -13.06 -55.72 52.45
CA ASP A 464 -12.22 -56.77 53.05
C ASP A 464 -13.01 -57.62 54.07
N ILE A 465 -13.86 -56.99 54.89
CA ILE A 465 -14.79 -57.70 55.79
C ILE A 465 -15.72 -58.63 54.99
N GLN A 466 -16.32 -58.13 53.91
CA GLN A 466 -17.23 -58.92 53.08
C GLN A 466 -16.53 -60.09 52.37
N ASN A 467 -15.26 -59.93 52.02
CA ASN A 467 -14.45 -60.97 51.37
C ASN A 467 -13.84 -62.00 52.36
N GLY A 468 -14.16 -61.90 53.65
CA GLY A 468 -13.62 -62.80 54.68
C GLY A 468 -12.14 -62.57 54.99
N VAL A 469 -11.57 -61.43 54.62
CA VAL A 469 -10.20 -61.05 54.96
C VAL A 469 -10.18 -60.63 56.44
N PRO A 470 -9.30 -61.20 57.28
CA PRO A 470 -9.21 -60.82 58.68
C PRO A 470 -8.73 -59.36 58.81
N VAL A 471 -9.57 -58.51 59.38
CA VAL A 471 -9.26 -57.12 59.72
C VAL A 471 -9.27 -56.92 61.23
N TYR A 472 -8.35 -56.08 61.72
CA TYR A 472 -8.16 -55.86 63.15
C TYR A 472 -8.81 -54.54 63.59
N SER A 473 -9.15 -54.44 64.88
CA SER A 473 -9.74 -53.22 65.46
C SER A 473 -8.81 -52.00 65.43
N ASN A 474 -7.50 -52.20 65.29
CA ASN A 474 -6.49 -51.15 65.17
C ASN A 474 -5.97 -50.95 63.73
N ASP A 475 -6.82 -51.23 62.72
CA ASP A 475 -6.49 -51.00 61.32
C ASP A 475 -6.27 -49.50 61.06
N SER A 476 -5.12 -49.15 60.47
CA SER A 476 -4.72 -47.75 60.24
C SER A 476 -5.71 -47.01 59.33
N ARG A 477 -6.40 -47.71 58.42
CA ARG A 477 -7.39 -47.13 57.50
C ARG A 477 -8.57 -46.49 58.23
N LEU A 478 -8.95 -47.02 59.39
CA LEU A 478 -10.03 -46.44 60.22
C LEU A 478 -9.59 -45.15 60.90
N GLN A 479 -8.32 -45.05 61.32
CA GLN A 479 -7.79 -43.82 61.92
C GLN A 479 -7.51 -42.76 60.86
N ASP A 480 -6.81 -43.14 59.79
CA ASP A 480 -6.48 -42.25 58.67
C ASP A 480 -7.75 -41.74 57.97
N GLY A 481 -8.73 -42.63 57.75
CA GLY A 481 -10.03 -42.26 57.18
C GLY A 481 -10.78 -41.22 58.03
N LYS A 482 -10.74 -41.33 59.36
CA LYS A 482 -11.32 -40.32 60.28
C LYS A 482 -10.54 -39.01 60.20
N ILE A 483 -9.22 -39.05 60.19
CA ILE A 483 -8.37 -37.86 60.04
C ILE A 483 -8.69 -37.13 58.74
N TYR A 484 -8.80 -37.85 57.61
CA TYR A 484 -9.16 -37.26 56.33
C TYR A 484 -10.57 -36.69 56.30
N SER A 485 -11.55 -37.34 56.95
CA SER A 485 -12.90 -36.79 57.09
C SER A 485 -12.92 -35.49 57.90
N ILE A 486 -12.19 -35.43 59.01
CA ILE A 486 -12.07 -34.22 59.84
C ILE A 486 -11.39 -33.10 59.05
N ALA A 487 -10.30 -33.41 58.36
CA ALA A 487 -9.58 -32.45 57.52
C ALA A 487 -10.46 -31.94 56.36
N ALA A 488 -11.26 -32.80 55.72
CA ALA A 488 -12.22 -32.41 54.69
C ALA A 488 -13.27 -31.43 55.23
N ASN A 489 -13.85 -31.71 56.40
CA ASN A 489 -14.83 -30.82 57.05
C ASN A 489 -14.21 -29.46 57.42
N ALA A 490 -12.97 -29.46 57.93
CA ALA A 490 -12.25 -28.23 58.20
C ALA A 490 -12.04 -27.39 56.93
N LEU A 491 -11.67 -28.03 55.81
CA LEU A 491 -11.50 -27.34 54.52
C LEU A 491 -12.83 -26.80 53.96
N TYR A 492 -13.95 -27.50 54.13
CA TYR A 492 -15.26 -26.94 53.80
C TYR A 492 -15.58 -25.68 54.63
N GLY A 493 -15.24 -25.69 55.92
CA GLY A 493 -15.38 -24.52 56.80
C GLY A 493 -14.51 -23.34 56.35
N VAL A 494 -13.24 -23.58 56.02
CA VAL A 494 -12.32 -22.56 55.47
C VAL A 494 -12.86 -22.00 54.16
N SER A 495 -13.38 -22.88 53.29
CA SER A 495 -13.96 -22.46 52.02
C SER A 495 -15.17 -21.54 52.22
N ALA A 496 -16.12 -21.93 53.07
CA ALA A 496 -17.30 -21.12 53.36
C ALA A 496 -16.93 -19.72 53.84
N LEU A 497 -15.98 -19.61 54.78
CA LEU A 497 -15.49 -18.32 55.28
C LEU A 497 -14.81 -17.51 54.17
N ALA A 498 -13.97 -18.14 53.35
CA ALA A 498 -13.29 -17.47 52.24
C ALA A 498 -14.29 -16.91 51.22
N PHE A 499 -15.36 -17.64 50.89
CA PHE A 499 -16.43 -17.14 50.01
C PHE A 499 -17.21 -15.99 50.61
N VAL A 500 -17.52 -16.02 51.91
CA VAL A 500 -18.16 -14.88 52.60
C VAL A 500 -17.30 -13.62 52.48
N ILE A 501 -15.99 -13.74 52.72
CA ILE A 501 -15.04 -12.63 52.57
C ILE A 501 -14.95 -12.17 51.11
N ALA A 502 -14.93 -13.12 50.16
CA ALA A 502 -14.85 -12.82 48.73
C ALA A 502 -16.08 -12.04 48.25
N ILE A 503 -17.28 -12.49 48.62
CA ILE A 503 -18.55 -11.83 48.28
C ILE A 503 -18.56 -10.44 48.91
N TYR A 504 -18.25 -10.31 50.20
CA TYR A 504 -18.18 -9.01 50.87
C TYR A 504 -17.25 -8.05 50.14
N ARG A 505 -16.01 -8.46 49.82
CA ARG A 505 -15.04 -7.62 49.11
C ARG A 505 -15.38 -7.36 47.63
N THR A 506 -16.26 -8.17 47.04
CA THR A 506 -16.75 -7.98 45.67
C THR A 506 -17.81 -6.89 45.59
N PHE A 507 -18.60 -6.71 46.65
CA PHE A 507 -19.69 -5.70 46.66
C PHE A 507 -19.39 -4.50 47.54
N ALA A 508 -18.48 -4.61 48.50
CA ALA A 508 -18.00 -3.46 49.26
C ALA A 508 -17.30 -2.48 48.31
N ASP A 509 -17.88 -1.29 48.19
CA ASP A 509 -17.27 -0.13 47.56
C ASP A 509 -16.96 0.87 48.67
N SER A 510 -15.68 1.03 48.99
CA SER A 510 -15.22 1.86 50.11
C SER A 510 -14.84 3.28 49.71
N GLY A 511 -14.93 3.62 48.43
CA GLY A 511 -14.49 4.92 47.91
C GLY A 511 -15.65 5.83 47.49
N PRO A 512 -15.51 7.15 47.61
CA PRO A 512 -16.49 8.09 47.07
C PRO A 512 -16.62 7.92 45.55
N ASP A 513 -17.81 8.21 45.01
CA ASP A 513 -18.04 8.21 43.56
C ASP A 513 -17.33 9.36 42.86
N SER A 514 -17.05 9.18 41.57
CA SER A 514 -16.49 10.26 40.76
C SER A 514 -17.55 11.32 40.49
N THR A 515 -17.19 12.59 40.62
CA THR A 515 -18.14 13.70 40.50
C THR A 515 -17.87 14.52 39.24
N ILE A 516 -18.93 15.15 38.74
CA ILE A 516 -18.88 16.08 37.61
C ILE A 516 -19.81 17.26 37.84
N ASP A 517 -19.18 18.40 38.08
CA ASP A 517 -19.88 19.65 38.32
C ASP A 517 -19.71 20.55 37.11
N GLN A 518 -20.81 21.12 36.63
CA GLN A 518 -20.73 22.15 35.62
C GLN A 518 -20.36 23.44 36.35
N THR A 519 -19.19 23.98 36.07
CA THR A 519 -18.81 25.29 36.60
C THR A 519 -19.64 26.32 35.85
N ILE A 520 -20.53 27.01 36.56
CA ILE A 520 -21.19 28.20 36.02
C ILE A 520 -20.08 29.22 35.78
N ASN A 521 -19.94 29.71 34.55
CA ASN A 521 -19.16 30.92 34.32
C ASN A 521 -19.88 32.04 35.08
N ILE A 522 -19.45 32.32 36.31
CA ILE A 522 -19.59 33.69 36.84
C ILE A 522 -18.88 34.55 35.79
N GLY A 523 -19.63 35.47 35.19
CA GLY A 523 -19.15 36.33 34.11
C GLY A 523 -17.76 36.83 34.41
N THR A 524 -16.89 36.82 33.41
CA THR A 524 -15.56 37.43 33.53
C THR A 524 -15.72 38.84 34.03
N THR A 525 -15.44 39.08 35.31
CA THR A 525 -15.34 40.42 35.86
C THR A 525 -14.20 41.11 35.11
N SER A 526 -14.54 41.99 34.17
CA SER A 526 -13.52 42.74 33.45
C SER A 526 -13.09 43.90 34.32
N VAL A 527 -11.83 43.89 34.77
CA VAL A 527 -11.19 45.04 35.42
C VAL A 527 -10.56 45.90 34.34
N GLY A 528 -11.18 47.04 34.05
CA GLY A 528 -10.63 48.05 33.15
C GLY A 528 -9.79 49.05 33.95
N ILE A 529 -8.55 49.25 33.54
CA ILE A 529 -7.66 50.29 34.09
C ILE A 529 -7.52 51.37 33.03
N THR A 530 -8.03 52.57 33.30
CA THR A 530 -7.94 53.69 32.37
C THR A 530 -7.15 54.82 33.03
N PRO A 531 -5.97 55.20 32.50
CA PRO A 531 -5.27 56.38 33.00
C PRO A 531 -6.05 57.64 32.61
N TYR A 532 -6.14 58.60 33.52
CA TYR A 532 -6.72 59.91 33.26
C TYR A 532 -5.72 60.99 33.65
N PHE A 533 -5.56 61.95 32.75
CA PHE A 533 -4.67 63.09 32.90
C PHE A 533 -5.50 64.36 32.82
N SER A 534 -5.47 65.16 33.88
CA SER A 534 -5.93 66.54 33.88
C SER A 534 -4.73 67.47 34.01
N GLY A 535 -4.89 68.74 33.63
CA GLY A 535 -3.80 69.72 33.68
C GLY A 535 -3.15 69.89 35.05
N GLU A 536 -3.81 69.46 36.13
CA GLU A 536 -3.34 69.61 37.52
C GLU A 536 -3.10 68.26 38.23
N SER A 537 -3.46 67.12 37.63
CA SER A 537 -3.22 65.80 38.25
C SER A 537 -3.26 64.63 37.26
N SER A 538 -2.49 63.58 37.57
CA SER A 538 -2.50 62.29 36.86
C SER A 538 -3.01 61.20 37.79
N GLY A 539 -3.92 60.36 37.31
CA GLY A 539 -4.50 59.28 38.10
C GLY A 539 -4.90 58.07 37.25
N VAL A 540 -5.35 57.01 37.92
CA VAL A 540 -5.77 55.77 37.28
C VAL A 540 -7.17 55.41 37.77
N SER A 541 -8.11 55.27 36.85
CA SER A 541 -9.47 54.80 37.16
C SER A 541 -9.55 53.29 37.00
N LEU A 542 -10.04 52.63 38.06
CA LEU A 542 -10.35 51.21 38.07
C LEU A 542 -11.86 51.03 37.88
N THR A 543 -12.28 50.43 36.77
CA THR A 543 -13.69 50.09 36.55
C THR A 543 -13.86 48.57 36.63
N VAL A 544 -14.71 48.13 37.55
CA VAL A 544 -15.09 46.73 37.72
C VAL A 544 -16.51 46.56 37.18
N LYS A 545 -16.68 45.83 36.08
CA LYS A 545 -18.01 45.44 35.56
C LYS A 545 -18.28 44.00 35.98
N PHE A 546 -19.36 43.82 36.74
CA PHE A 546 -19.87 42.51 37.17
C PHE A 546 -20.70 41.86 36.07
#